data_AF-A0A957KZG9-F1
#
_entry.id   AF-A0A957KZG9-F1
#
_cell.length_a   1.000
_cell.length_b   1.000
_cell.length_c   1.000
_cell.angle_alpha   90.00
_cell.angle_beta   90.00
_cell.angle_gamma   90.00
#
_symmetry.space_group_name_H-M   'P 1'
#
loop_
_entity.id
_entity.type
_entity.pdbx_description
1 polymer ?
#
loop_
_entity_poly.entity_id
_entity_poly.type
_entity_poly.pdbx_seq_one_letter_code
_entity_poly.pdbx_strand_id
1 'polypeptide(L)'
;VLIRFGKWAEILEEPFPEDRELYCNTTAMLHYARGIAAATLGDFETAEAERAAFQVAKGNLHEHRYIFNNTCADILEVAQAMLDGEVEYHKGNYEAAFENLRLAVYRDDHLAYAEPWGWMMPTRHPLAALLLEQGHAAEAEGIYRADLGLDNTIPRPQQHVDNVWSLHGYVTCLEQLGKQDEAAAMRARLNLALARTDVPITASCFCATKSCCH
;
A
#
# COMPACT_ATOMS: atom_id res chain seq x y z
N VAL A 1 -0.67 8.97 -6.97
CA VAL A 1 -1.71 9.78 -6.28
C VAL A 1 -3.06 9.09 -6.30
N LEU A 2 -3.60 8.68 -7.45
CA LEU A 2 -4.95 8.10 -7.55
C LEU A 2 -5.19 6.88 -6.63
N ILE A 3 -4.23 5.94 -6.56
CA ILE A 3 -4.33 4.75 -5.68
C ILE A 3 -4.53 5.16 -4.21
N ARG A 4 -3.76 6.15 -3.73
CA ARG A 4 -3.83 6.62 -2.34
C ARG A 4 -5.23 7.11 -1.95
N PHE A 5 -6.01 7.59 -2.92
CA PHE A 5 -7.33 8.16 -2.69
C PHE A 5 -8.46 7.28 -3.23
N GLY A 6 -8.17 6.02 -3.61
CA GLY A 6 -9.18 5.08 -4.08
C GLY A 6 -9.88 5.50 -5.38
N LYS A 7 -9.23 6.30 -6.22
CA LYS A 7 -9.77 6.79 -7.49
C LYS A 7 -9.67 5.73 -8.59
N TRP A 8 -10.30 4.58 -8.35
CA TRP A 8 -10.14 3.36 -9.16
C TRP A 8 -10.60 3.53 -10.60
N ALA A 9 -11.76 4.14 -10.82
CA ALA A 9 -12.27 4.41 -12.17
C ALA A 9 -11.34 5.36 -12.95
N GLU A 10 -10.85 6.44 -12.31
CA GLU A 10 -9.91 7.39 -12.95
C GLU A 10 -8.61 6.69 -13.37
N ILE A 11 -8.12 5.72 -12.60
CA ILE A 11 -6.92 4.94 -12.97
C ILE A 11 -7.15 4.13 -14.25
N LEU A 12 -8.33 3.54 -14.42
CA LEU A 12 -8.66 2.73 -15.59
C LEU A 12 -8.86 3.60 -16.86
N GLU A 13 -9.17 4.88 -16.68
CA GLU A 13 -9.29 5.87 -17.76
C GLU A 13 -7.97 6.56 -18.11
N GLU A 14 -6.97 6.50 -17.22
CA GLU A 14 -5.67 7.14 -17.44
C GLU A 14 -4.98 6.58 -18.70
N PRO A 15 -4.64 7.43 -19.69
CA PRO A 15 -4.00 6.98 -20.90
C PRO A 15 -2.55 6.54 -20.63
N PHE A 16 -2.11 5.53 -21.36
CA PHE A 16 -0.68 5.21 -21.41
C PHE A 16 0.09 6.32 -22.13
N PRO A 17 1.37 6.55 -21.78
CA PRO A 17 2.23 7.44 -22.54
C PRO A 17 2.37 6.95 -23.99
N GLU A 18 2.48 7.90 -24.93
CA GLU A 18 2.66 7.60 -26.35
C GLU A 18 3.96 6.81 -26.59
N ASP A 19 5.07 7.26 -25.99
CA ASP A 19 6.37 6.60 -26.06
C ASP A 19 6.59 5.67 -24.85
N ARG A 20 6.09 4.45 -24.94
CA ARG A 20 6.19 3.47 -23.85
C ARG A 20 7.61 2.93 -23.63
N GLU A 21 8.49 3.05 -24.62
CA GLU A 21 9.90 2.67 -24.48
C GLU A 21 10.62 3.73 -23.65
N LEU A 22 10.48 5.00 -24.00
CA LEU A 22 11.03 6.10 -23.21
C LEU A 22 10.41 6.12 -21.81
N TYR A 23 9.10 5.92 -21.68
CA TYR A 23 8.38 5.90 -20.41
C TYR A 23 8.15 4.49 -19.86
N CYS A 24 9.13 3.60 -19.98
CA CYS A 24 9.03 2.19 -19.58
C CYS A 24 8.58 1.99 -18.13
N ASN A 25 9.18 2.73 -17.18
CA ASN A 25 8.82 2.64 -15.77
C ASN A 25 7.40 3.15 -15.49
N THR A 26 7.00 4.26 -16.12
CA THR A 26 5.63 4.79 -15.99
C THR A 26 4.62 3.81 -16.57
N THR A 27 4.92 3.17 -17.69
CA THR A 27 4.09 2.14 -18.31
C THR A 27 3.88 0.97 -17.36
N ALA A 28 4.94 0.45 -16.74
CA ALA A 28 4.82 -0.61 -15.75
C ALA A 28 4.01 -0.16 -14.52
N MET A 29 4.28 1.02 -13.98
CA MET A 29 3.51 1.56 -12.84
C MET A 29 2.04 1.79 -13.16
N LEU A 30 1.67 2.12 -14.41
CA LEU A 30 0.28 2.22 -14.84
C LEU A 30 -0.40 0.85 -14.88
N HIS A 31 0.26 -0.19 -15.40
CA HIS A 31 -0.27 -1.57 -15.33
C HIS A 31 -0.47 -2.03 -13.88
N TYR A 32 0.50 -1.74 -13.00
CA TYR A 32 0.38 -1.96 -11.56
C TYR A 32 -0.88 -1.29 -10.97
N ALA A 33 -1.07 0.00 -11.25
CA ALA A 33 -2.19 0.77 -10.74
C ALA A 33 -3.53 0.24 -11.26
N ARG A 34 -3.61 -0.04 -12.56
CA ARG A 34 -4.82 -0.57 -13.22
C ARG A 34 -5.18 -1.95 -12.72
N GLY A 35 -4.20 -2.82 -12.47
CA GLY A 35 -4.41 -4.14 -11.90
C GLY A 35 -5.02 -4.10 -10.49
N ILE A 36 -4.49 -3.24 -9.61
CA ILE A 36 -5.10 -3.01 -8.28
C ILE A 36 -6.51 -2.44 -8.42
N ALA A 37 -6.70 -1.40 -9.25
CA ALA A 37 -8.00 -0.76 -9.43
C ALA A 37 -9.06 -1.76 -9.93
N ALA A 38 -8.73 -2.58 -10.93
CA ALA A 38 -9.62 -3.61 -11.46
C ALA A 38 -9.95 -4.67 -10.40
N ALA A 39 -8.95 -5.15 -9.65
CA ALA A 39 -9.16 -6.11 -8.57
C ALA A 39 -10.09 -5.56 -7.48
N THR A 40 -9.88 -4.31 -7.03
CA THR A 40 -10.73 -3.66 -6.03
C THR A 40 -12.16 -3.45 -6.52
N LEU A 41 -12.36 -3.23 -7.82
CA LEU A 41 -13.68 -3.11 -8.44
C LEU A 41 -14.33 -4.48 -8.75
N GLY A 42 -13.63 -5.59 -8.52
CA GLY A 42 -14.13 -6.94 -8.79
C GLY A 42 -14.03 -7.39 -10.25
N ASP A 43 -13.35 -6.64 -11.11
CA ASP A 43 -13.06 -7.03 -12.49
C ASP A 43 -11.74 -7.83 -12.54
N PHE A 44 -11.85 -9.11 -12.19
CA PHE A 44 -10.69 -10.00 -12.10
C PHE A 44 -10.09 -10.36 -13.45
N GLU A 45 -10.86 -10.31 -14.54
CA GLU A 45 -10.33 -10.57 -15.88
C GLU A 45 -9.37 -9.45 -16.29
N THR A 46 -9.80 -8.18 -16.13
CA THR A 46 -8.93 -7.03 -16.36
C THR A 46 -7.74 -7.02 -15.40
N ALA A 47 -7.94 -7.35 -14.11
CA ALA A 47 -6.87 -7.38 -13.13
C ALA A 47 -5.75 -8.37 -13.52
N GLU A 48 -6.12 -9.56 -13.99
CA GLU A 48 -5.17 -10.58 -14.46
C GLU A 48 -4.46 -10.15 -15.75
N ALA A 49 -5.18 -9.53 -16.69
CA ALA A 49 -4.61 -9.01 -17.91
C ALA A 49 -3.57 -7.91 -17.63
N GLU A 50 -3.89 -6.97 -16.74
CA GLU A 50 -2.97 -5.91 -16.30
C GLU A 50 -1.78 -6.47 -15.51
N ARG A 51 -1.99 -7.52 -14.70
CA ARG A 51 -0.91 -8.25 -14.01
C ARG A 51 0.06 -8.92 -14.99
N ALA A 52 -0.45 -9.57 -16.03
CA ALA A 52 0.39 -10.13 -17.09
C ALA A 52 1.13 -9.04 -17.88
N ALA A 53 0.44 -7.94 -18.23
CA ALA A 53 1.03 -6.81 -18.95
C ALA A 53 2.11 -6.09 -18.11
N PHE A 54 1.92 -5.99 -16.79
CA PHE A 54 2.92 -5.49 -15.86
C PHE A 54 4.23 -6.31 -15.94
N GLN A 55 4.15 -7.65 -15.97
CA GLN A 55 5.34 -8.50 -16.09
C GLN A 55 6.11 -8.25 -17.38
N VAL A 56 5.38 -8.11 -18.50
CA VAL A 56 5.99 -7.77 -19.79
C VAL A 56 6.64 -6.40 -19.74
N ALA A 57 5.96 -5.38 -19.20
CA ALA A 57 6.50 -4.03 -19.08
C ALA A 57 7.74 -3.98 -18.17
N LYS A 58 7.75 -4.73 -17.07
CA LYS A 58 8.90 -4.89 -16.19
C LYS A 58 10.10 -5.52 -16.90
N GLY A 59 9.88 -6.53 -17.75
CA GLY A 59 10.92 -7.15 -18.57
C GLY A 59 11.53 -6.22 -19.63
N ASN A 60 10.84 -5.14 -19.98
CA ASN A 60 11.30 -4.12 -20.93
C ASN A 60 12.01 -2.93 -20.26
N LEU A 61 12.25 -2.97 -18.95
CA LEU A 61 12.98 -1.90 -18.28
C LEU A 61 14.43 -1.82 -18.77
N HIS A 62 14.89 -0.60 -19.01
CA HIS A 62 16.31 -0.36 -19.19
C HIS A 62 17.06 -0.48 -17.85
N GLU A 63 18.18 -1.21 -17.86
CA GLU A 63 19.01 -1.54 -16.69
C GLU A 63 19.56 -0.35 -15.90
N HIS A 64 19.57 0.86 -16.48
CA HIS A 64 20.13 2.07 -15.88
C HIS A 64 19.07 3.12 -15.52
N ARG A 65 17.81 2.73 -15.33
CA ARG A 65 16.76 3.64 -14.86
C ARG A 65 16.72 3.62 -13.33
N TYR A 66 16.78 4.81 -12.74
CA TYR A 66 16.81 4.99 -11.30
C TYR A 66 15.68 5.91 -10.83
N ILE A 67 15.17 5.60 -9.64
CA ILE A 67 14.35 6.49 -8.82
C ILE A 67 15.18 6.80 -7.58
N PHE A 68 15.77 8.00 -7.56
CA PHE A 68 16.75 8.40 -6.54
C PHE A 68 17.89 7.38 -6.43
N ASN A 69 18.02 6.71 -5.30
CA ASN A 69 19.11 5.77 -5.02
C ASN A 69 18.78 4.30 -5.39
N ASN A 70 17.56 4.03 -5.84
CA ASN A 70 17.08 2.68 -6.17
C ASN A 70 16.95 2.52 -7.68
N THR A 71 17.19 1.31 -8.19
CA THR A 71 16.87 1.02 -9.59
C THR A 71 15.35 0.96 -9.76
N CYS A 72 14.85 1.31 -10.94
CA CYS A 72 13.43 1.11 -11.25
C CYS A 72 13.04 -0.38 -11.13
N ALA A 73 13.97 -1.30 -11.40
CA ALA A 73 13.73 -2.73 -11.26
C ALA A 73 13.42 -3.11 -9.80
N ASP A 74 14.20 -2.62 -8.84
CA ASP A 74 13.96 -2.86 -7.41
C ASP A 74 12.60 -2.28 -6.95
N ILE A 75 12.25 -1.09 -7.45
CA ILE A 75 10.94 -0.48 -7.19
C ILE A 75 9.79 -1.33 -7.77
N LEU A 76 9.96 -1.89 -8.97
CA LEU A 76 8.96 -2.77 -9.57
C LEU A 76 8.88 -4.14 -8.90
N GLU A 77 9.90 -4.58 -8.16
CA GLU A 77 9.77 -5.76 -7.28
C GLU A 77 8.79 -5.50 -6.14
N VAL A 78 8.80 -4.30 -5.54
CA VAL A 78 7.79 -3.91 -4.54
C VAL A 78 6.40 -3.86 -5.18
N ALA A 79 6.28 -3.22 -6.35
CA ALA A 79 5.03 -3.12 -7.08
C ALA A 79 4.44 -4.49 -7.46
N GLN A 80 5.28 -5.43 -7.88
CA GLN A 80 4.85 -6.79 -8.21
C GLN A 80 4.21 -7.48 -7.01
N ALA A 81 4.91 -7.52 -5.88
CA ALA A 81 4.42 -8.18 -4.68
C ALA A 81 3.13 -7.52 -4.15
N MET A 82 3.03 -6.19 -4.25
CA MET A 82 1.80 -5.46 -3.96
C MET A 82 0.66 -5.87 -4.90
N LEU A 83 0.89 -5.91 -6.22
CA LEU A 83 -0.13 -6.28 -7.20
C LEU A 83 -0.62 -7.71 -7.01
N ASP A 84 0.31 -8.65 -6.84
CA ASP A 84 0.00 -10.06 -6.61
C ASP A 84 -0.83 -10.21 -5.32
N GLY A 85 -0.44 -9.52 -4.24
CA GLY A 85 -1.16 -9.51 -2.97
C GLY A 85 -2.58 -8.96 -3.07
N GLU A 86 -2.76 -7.78 -3.67
CA GLU A 86 -4.06 -7.11 -3.80
C GLU A 86 -5.01 -7.89 -4.72
N VAL A 87 -4.51 -8.42 -5.85
CA VAL A 87 -5.30 -9.24 -6.77
C VAL A 87 -5.79 -10.52 -6.08
N GLU A 88 -4.90 -11.25 -5.41
CA GLU A 88 -5.30 -12.47 -4.69
C GLU A 88 -6.23 -12.16 -3.51
N TYR A 89 -6.03 -11.02 -2.81
CA TYR A 89 -6.91 -10.60 -1.72
C TYR A 89 -8.36 -10.43 -2.20
N HIS A 90 -8.56 -9.66 -3.28
CA HIS A 90 -9.89 -9.38 -3.80
C HIS A 90 -10.55 -10.60 -4.44
N LYS A 91 -9.77 -11.58 -4.92
CA LYS A 91 -10.26 -12.90 -5.35
C LYS A 91 -10.64 -13.82 -4.18
N GLY A 92 -10.34 -13.44 -2.93
CA GLY A 92 -10.61 -14.21 -1.73
C GLY A 92 -9.52 -15.23 -1.36
N ASN A 93 -8.38 -15.21 -2.04
CA ASN A 93 -7.25 -16.10 -1.80
C ASN A 93 -6.33 -15.54 -0.71
N TYR A 94 -6.86 -15.40 0.51
CA TYR A 94 -6.23 -14.61 1.58
C TYR A 94 -4.85 -15.09 2.01
N GLU A 95 -4.58 -16.39 1.99
CA GLU A 95 -3.26 -16.93 2.36
C GLU A 95 -2.17 -16.42 1.41
N ALA A 96 -2.38 -16.61 0.10
CA ALA A 96 -1.48 -16.11 -0.93
C ALA A 96 -1.40 -14.58 -0.94
N ALA A 97 -2.53 -13.90 -0.66
CA ALA A 97 -2.58 -12.45 -0.57
C ALA A 97 -1.65 -11.91 0.52
N PHE A 98 -1.78 -12.42 1.76
CA PHE A 98 -0.97 -11.96 2.87
C PHE A 98 0.49 -12.40 2.79
N GLU A 99 0.80 -13.51 2.12
CA GLU A 99 2.19 -13.85 1.79
C GLU A 99 2.83 -12.79 0.89
N ASN A 100 2.16 -12.43 -0.21
CA ASN A 100 2.67 -11.42 -1.14
C ASN A 100 2.72 -10.01 -0.55
N LEU A 101 1.72 -9.61 0.24
CA LEU A 101 1.73 -8.30 0.90
C LEU A 101 2.85 -8.17 1.95
N ARG A 102 3.17 -9.26 2.68
CA ARG A 102 4.35 -9.28 3.58
C ARG A 102 5.65 -9.23 2.78
N LEU A 103 5.71 -9.91 1.62
CA LEU A 103 6.86 -9.81 0.72
C LEU A 103 7.04 -8.37 0.19
N ALA A 104 5.96 -7.65 -0.09
CA ALA A 104 6.02 -6.26 -0.49
C ALA A 104 6.64 -5.38 0.60
N VAL A 105 6.22 -5.55 1.87
CA VAL A 105 6.82 -4.86 3.02
C VAL A 105 8.30 -5.20 3.17
N TYR A 106 8.65 -6.49 3.05
CA TYR A 106 10.05 -6.91 3.12
C TYR A 106 10.90 -6.22 2.03
N ARG A 107 10.41 -6.18 0.79
CA ARG A 107 11.12 -5.54 -0.33
C ARG A 107 11.25 -4.02 -0.14
N ASP A 108 10.18 -3.37 0.30
CA ASP A 108 10.15 -1.93 0.61
C ASP A 108 11.20 -1.57 1.68
N ASP A 109 11.26 -2.34 2.77
CA ASP A 109 12.24 -2.14 3.85
C ASP A 109 13.70 -2.37 3.44
N HIS A 110 13.93 -3.15 2.38
CA HIS A 110 15.28 -3.46 1.87
C HIS A 110 15.70 -2.57 0.70
N LEU A 111 14.87 -1.59 0.31
CA LEU A 111 15.30 -0.55 -0.62
C LEU A 111 16.43 0.29 -0.02
N ALA A 112 17.32 0.78 -0.89
CA ALA A 112 18.33 1.74 -0.49
C ALA A 112 17.67 3.01 0.04
N TYR A 113 18.21 3.54 1.14
CA TYR A 113 17.74 4.81 1.71
C TYR A 113 17.72 5.91 0.65
N ALA A 114 16.61 6.64 0.56
CA ALA A 114 16.43 7.77 -0.34
C ALA A 114 15.53 8.82 0.32
N GLU A 115 15.77 10.10 0.01
CA GLU A 115 14.93 11.22 0.44
C GLU A 115 14.61 12.10 -0.78
N PRO A 116 13.37 12.09 -1.29
CA PRO A 116 12.21 11.35 -0.78
C PRO A 116 12.31 9.83 -0.99
N TRP A 117 11.47 9.06 -0.27
CA TRP A 117 11.44 7.60 -0.36
C TRP A 117 11.24 7.10 -1.79
N GLY A 118 11.90 5.99 -2.14
CA GLY A 118 11.79 5.36 -3.46
C GLY A 118 10.38 4.82 -3.74
N TRP A 119 9.73 4.28 -2.71
CA TRP A 119 8.32 3.89 -2.74
C TRP A 119 7.46 4.93 -2.00
N MET A 120 6.46 5.49 -2.68
CA MET A 120 5.74 6.67 -2.19
C MET A 120 4.71 6.37 -1.08
N MET A 121 4.05 5.21 -1.13
CA MET A 121 2.99 4.83 -0.20
C MET A 121 3.44 3.63 0.61
N PRO A 122 3.67 3.74 1.93
CA PRO A 122 4.20 2.63 2.71
C PRO A 122 3.37 1.37 2.50
N THR A 123 4.02 0.28 2.06
CA THR A 123 3.39 -1.02 1.79
C THR A 123 2.70 -1.61 3.02
N ARG A 124 3.11 -1.17 4.21
CA ARG A 124 2.46 -1.48 5.49
C ARG A 124 0.99 -1.07 5.55
N HIS A 125 0.63 0.04 4.90
CA HIS A 125 -0.74 0.55 4.96
C HIS A 125 -1.76 -0.41 4.34
N PRO A 126 -1.61 -0.86 3.07
CA PRO A 126 -2.51 -1.85 2.49
C PRO A 126 -2.47 -3.17 3.26
N LEU A 127 -1.29 -3.70 3.61
CA LEU A 127 -1.19 -4.94 4.39
C LEU A 127 -2.00 -4.86 5.69
N ALA A 128 -1.76 -3.83 6.51
CA ALA A 128 -2.41 -3.69 7.81
C ALA A 128 -3.91 -3.34 7.69
N ALA A 129 -4.32 -2.59 6.66
CA ALA A 129 -5.73 -2.30 6.41
C ALA A 129 -6.51 -3.58 6.04
N LEU A 130 -5.95 -4.41 5.18
CA LEU A 130 -6.57 -5.66 4.73
C LEU A 130 -6.54 -6.74 5.83
N LEU A 131 -5.48 -6.79 6.65
CA LEU A 131 -5.46 -7.63 7.86
C LEU A 131 -6.58 -7.22 8.83
N LEU A 132 -6.74 -5.92 9.07
CA LEU A 132 -7.78 -5.40 9.96
C LEU A 132 -9.19 -5.70 9.43
N GLU A 133 -9.40 -5.59 8.12
CA GLU A 133 -10.67 -5.95 7.46
C GLU A 133 -11.04 -7.43 7.68
N GLN A 134 -10.05 -8.32 7.74
CA GLN A 134 -10.23 -9.75 8.01
C GLN A 134 -10.22 -10.09 9.52
N GLY A 135 -10.20 -9.10 10.41
CA GLY A 135 -10.22 -9.29 11.86
C GLY A 135 -8.88 -9.68 12.47
N HIS A 136 -7.78 -9.60 11.72
CA HIS A 136 -6.42 -9.86 12.22
C HIS A 136 -5.82 -8.63 12.93
N ALA A 137 -6.57 -8.06 13.88
CA ALA A 137 -6.24 -6.81 14.56
C ALA A 137 -4.90 -6.85 15.30
N ALA A 138 -4.53 -8.00 15.89
CA ALA A 138 -3.26 -8.15 16.61
C ALA A 138 -2.03 -8.04 15.70
N GLU A 139 -2.10 -8.59 14.48
CA GLU A 139 -1.01 -8.47 13.51
C GLU A 139 -0.96 -7.05 12.93
N ALA A 140 -2.11 -6.50 12.55
CA ALA A 140 -2.22 -5.13 12.05
C ALA A 140 -1.68 -4.11 13.08
N GLU A 141 -1.94 -4.32 14.37
CA GLU A 141 -1.42 -3.49 15.46
C GLU A 141 0.11 -3.40 15.44
N GLY A 142 0.80 -4.54 15.30
CA GLY A 142 2.26 -4.58 15.21
C GLY A 142 2.80 -3.86 13.98
N ILE A 143 2.12 -3.98 12.84
CA ILE A 143 2.53 -3.31 11.59
C ILE A 143 2.40 -1.79 11.72
N TYR A 144 1.28 -1.28 12.24
CA TYR A 144 1.11 0.15 12.48
C TYR A 144 2.05 0.68 13.56
N ARG A 145 2.33 -0.12 14.60
CA ARG A 145 3.27 0.24 15.66
C ARG A 145 4.67 0.47 15.10
N ALA A 146 5.14 -0.44 14.25
CA ALA A 146 6.41 -0.31 13.54
C ALA A 146 6.42 0.91 12.61
N ASP A 147 5.36 1.08 11.80
CA ASP A 147 5.25 2.22 10.88
C ASP A 147 5.30 3.58 11.59
N LEU A 148 4.58 3.72 12.71
CA LEU A 148 4.56 4.95 13.51
C LEU A 148 5.84 5.21 14.30
N GLY A 149 6.80 4.28 14.30
CA GLY A 149 8.04 4.36 15.09
C GLY A 149 7.80 4.24 16.59
N LEU A 150 6.77 3.51 17.01
CA LEU A 150 6.47 3.24 18.43
C LEU A 150 7.28 2.06 18.99
N ASP A 151 8.05 1.39 18.14
CA ASP A 151 9.07 0.41 18.49
C ASP A 151 10.27 0.50 17.54
N ASN A 152 11.24 -0.41 17.71
CA ASN A 152 12.49 -0.44 16.95
C ASN A 152 12.48 -1.54 15.87
N THR A 153 11.31 -1.99 15.40
CA THR A 153 11.20 -3.03 14.37
C THR A 153 11.85 -2.58 13.06
N ILE A 154 11.70 -1.29 12.72
CA ILE A 154 12.30 -0.68 11.52
C ILE A 154 13.20 0.50 11.87
N PRO A 155 14.23 0.77 11.05
CA PRO A 155 15.14 1.88 11.27
C PRO A 155 14.39 3.22 11.14
N ARG A 156 14.85 4.22 11.89
CA ARG A 156 14.25 5.56 11.96
C ARG A 156 13.88 6.18 10.60
N PRO A 157 14.66 6.04 9.52
CA PRO A 157 14.32 6.63 8.22
C PRO A 157 13.11 6.01 7.52
N GLN A 158 12.64 4.84 7.98
CA GLN A 158 11.45 4.15 7.47
C GLN A 158 10.22 4.35 8.38
N GLN A 159 10.36 5.12 9.47
CA GLN A 159 9.27 5.41 10.40
C GLN A 159 8.50 6.66 9.98
N HIS A 160 7.19 6.52 9.86
CA HIS A 160 6.21 7.55 9.49
C HIS A 160 5.50 8.10 10.73
N VAL A 161 6.26 8.81 11.58
CA VAL A 161 5.73 9.42 12.80
C VAL A 161 4.54 10.33 12.48
N ASP A 162 3.44 10.15 13.23
CA ASP A 162 2.18 10.89 13.09
C ASP A 162 1.52 10.79 11.70
N ASN A 163 1.81 9.73 10.93
CA ASN A 163 1.08 9.47 9.69
C ASN A 163 -0.40 9.21 9.99
N VAL A 164 -1.28 10.05 9.43
CA VAL A 164 -2.72 10.00 9.70
C VAL A 164 -3.36 8.65 9.34
N TRP A 165 -2.88 8.00 8.29
CA TRP A 165 -3.39 6.71 7.84
C TRP A 165 -3.04 5.63 8.86
N SER A 166 -1.78 5.54 9.27
CA SER A 166 -1.33 4.58 10.28
C SER A 166 -1.89 4.87 11.67
N LEU A 167 -2.06 6.14 12.06
CA LEU A 167 -2.72 6.51 13.31
C LEU A 167 -4.16 6.03 13.33
N HIS A 168 -4.90 6.19 12.23
CA HIS A 168 -6.28 5.72 12.12
C HIS A 168 -6.34 4.21 12.34
N GLY A 169 -5.58 3.45 11.54
CA GLY A 169 -5.52 1.99 11.67
C GLY A 169 -5.06 1.50 13.03
N TYR A 170 -4.04 2.14 13.63
CA TYR A 170 -3.53 1.78 14.95
C TYR A 170 -4.60 1.94 16.03
N VAL A 171 -5.29 3.09 16.06
CA VAL A 171 -6.36 3.36 17.01
C VAL A 171 -7.50 2.34 16.86
N THR A 172 -7.90 2.01 15.63
CA THR A 172 -8.91 0.98 15.38
C THR A 172 -8.46 -0.40 15.89
N CYS A 173 -7.19 -0.78 15.69
CA CYS A 173 -6.65 -2.03 16.23
C CYS A 173 -6.72 -2.04 17.77
N LEU A 174 -6.29 -0.96 18.43
CA LEU A 174 -6.32 -0.87 19.89
C LEU A 174 -7.74 -1.00 20.45
N GLU A 175 -8.74 -0.39 19.80
CA GLU A 175 -10.15 -0.52 20.18
C GLU A 175 -10.66 -1.96 20.04
N GLN A 176 -10.41 -2.61 18.89
CA GLN A 176 -10.82 -4.00 18.65
C GLN A 176 -10.15 -4.98 19.63
N LEU A 177 -8.92 -4.68 20.07
CA LEU A 177 -8.17 -5.46 21.05
C LEU A 177 -8.51 -5.11 22.51
N GLY A 178 -9.42 -4.15 22.75
CA GLY A 178 -9.82 -3.73 24.10
C GLY A 178 -8.77 -2.92 24.87
N LYS A 179 -7.74 -2.39 24.20
CA LYS A 179 -6.67 -1.56 24.79
C LYS A 179 -7.11 -0.09 24.91
N GLN A 180 -8.17 0.16 25.66
CA GLN A 180 -8.87 1.46 25.69
C GLN A 180 -8.01 2.64 26.15
N ASP A 181 -7.15 2.45 27.16
CA ASP A 181 -6.27 3.52 27.66
C ASP A 181 -5.26 3.96 26.61
N GLU A 182 -4.65 3.01 25.90
CA GLU A 182 -3.71 3.29 24.81
C GLU A 182 -4.43 3.90 23.60
N ALA A 183 -5.64 3.40 23.28
CA ALA A 183 -6.48 3.94 22.22
C ALA A 183 -6.83 5.41 22.50
N ALA A 184 -7.19 5.76 23.74
CA ALA A 184 -7.49 7.13 24.14
C ALA A 184 -6.28 8.06 24.00
N ALA A 185 -5.09 7.60 24.41
CA ALA A 185 -3.85 8.37 24.27
C ALA A 185 -3.50 8.62 22.78
N MET A 186 -3.60 7.59 21.94
CA MET A 186 -3.29 7.70 20.51
C MET A 186 -4.36 8.47 19.73
N ARG A 187 -5.61 8.47 20.18
CA ARG A 187 -6.71 9.24 19.58
C ARG A 187 -6.45 10.73 19.61
N ALA A 188 -5.78 11.26 20.64
CA ALA A 188 -5.39 12.66 20.67
C ALA A 188 -4.46 13.03 19.49
N ARG A 189 -3.48 12.17 19.18
CA ARG A 189 -2.58 12.33 18.02
C ARG A 189 -3.34 12.20 16.71
N LEU A 190 -4.22 11.19 16.60
CA LEU A 190 -5.07 11.00 15.44
C LEU A 190 -5.94 12.23 15.16
N ASN A 191 -6.60 12.81 16.18
CA ASN A 191 -7.45 13.99 16.01
C ASN A 191 -6.66 15.21 15.49
N LEU A 192 -5.43 15.40 15.96
CA LEU A 192 -4.56 16.47 15.46
C LEU A 192 -4.17 16.25 14.00
N ALA A 193 -3.90 15.01 13.61
CA ALA A 193 -3.60 14.65 12.23
C ALA A 193 -4.82 14.80 11.30
N LEU A 194 -6.00 14.35 11.74
CA LEU A 194 -7.27 14.48 11.02
C LEU A 194 -7.71 15.94 10.82
N ALA A 195 -7.38 16.84 11.76
CA ALA A 195 -7.68 18.27 11.60
C ALA A 195 -6.98 18.91 10.39
N ARG A 196 -6.03 18.22 9.76
CA ARG A 196 -5.27 18.67 8.58
C ARG A 196 -5.63 17.94 7.29
N THR A 197 -6.65 17.08 7.30
CA THR A 197 -7.04 16.29 6.12
C THR A 197 -8.19 16.96 5.37
N ASP A 198 -8.07 17.07 4.05
CA ASP A 198 -9.12 17.59 3.17
C ASP A 198 -10.20 16.55 2.84
N VAL A 199 -9.93 15.28 3.12
CA VAL A 199 -10.85 14.16 2.88
C VAL A 199 -11.00 13.32 4.16
N PRO A 200 -12.18 12.73 4.41
CA PRO A 200 -12.34 11.77 5.50
C PRO A 200 -11.39 10.58 5.34
N ILE A 201 -10.72 10.22 6.43
CA ILE A 201 -9.87 9.04 6.52
C ILE A 201 -10.64 7.99 7.31
N THR A 202 -11.09 6.93 6.65
CA THR A 202 -11.91 5.86 7.26
C THR A 202 -11.20 4.51 7.33
N ALA A 203 -10.06 4.38 6.64
CA ALA A 203 -9.17 3.23 6.64
C ALA A 203 -7.77 3.69 6.21
N SER A 204 -6.73 2.92 6.53
CA SER A 204 -5.35 3.26 6.17
C SER A 204 -5.06 3.07 4.67
N CYS A 205 -5.91 2.32 3.98
CA CYS A 205 -5.89 2.10 2.54
C CYS A 205 -7.31 1.99 2.00
N PHE A 206 -7.58 2.54 0.81
CA PHE A 206 -8.88 2.43 0.14
C PHE A 206 -9.14 1.06 -0.51
N CYS A 207 -8.13 0.17 -0.53
CA CYS A 207 -8.31 -1.22 -0.95
C CYS A 207 -9.15 -2.00 0.07
N ALA A 208 -9.18 -1.56 1.34
CA ALA A 208 -10.13 -2.06 2.32
C ALA A 208 -11.52 -1.47 2.00
N THR A 209 -12.46 -2.33 1.61
CA THR A 209 -13.79 -1.96 1.11
C THR A 209 -14.91 -2.28 2.10
N LYS A 210 -14.68 -3.16 3.07
CA LYS A 210 -15.63 -3.45 4.13
C LYS A 210 -15.38 -2.49 5.30
N SER A 211 -16.39 -1.70 5.66
CA SER A 211 -16.30 -0.90 6.87
C SER A 211 -16.14 -1.82 8.08
N CYS A 212 -15.09 -1.63 8.89
CA CYS A 212 -14.86 -2.36 10.15
C CYS A 212 -15.91 -2.05 11.25
N CYS A 213 -17.03 -1.38 10.92
CA CYS A 213 -18.11 -1.07 11.83
C CYS A 213 -19.26 -2.06 11.64
N HIS A 214 -19.30 -3.09 12.49
CA HIS A 214 -20.51 -3.83 12.83
C HIS A 214 -20.78 -3.66 14.32
#